data_AF-A0A4Q4WCM5-F1
#
_entry.id   AF-A0A4Q4WCM5-F1
#
_cell.length_a   1.000
_cell.length_b   1.000
_cell.length_c   1.000
_cell.angle_alpha   90.00
_cell.angle_beta   90.00
_cell.angle_gamma   90.00
#
_symmetry.space_group_name_H-M   'P 1'
#
loop_
_entity.id
_entity.type
_entity.pdbx_description
1 polymer ?
#
loop_
_entity_poly.entity_id
_entity_poly.type
_entity_poly.pdbx_seq_one_letter_code
_entity_poly.pdbx_strand_id
1 'polypeptide(L)'
;MADPFGIIGVIGVAGQIIQMGIQFGLDWKDAPADVKSFMAELQVLKTAISETNTNIALNQDFINAFQGRHSTVLSQLTDVTPATDTSVMVSACRTELEHLLAELKKRAQGHRVGWERMKGAFLAKKTREAVENLQRQCQFLNNLVVVDSAALQATILKEVREGTMNQQAREAADEENAILHWLTPVDYAPQQSDFINRRQVGTGQWLLDSPEFQVWLQTDKQTLFCHGMPGAGKTILTSIVVDELMARFGNDKGTGIAYIYCNFRRQDEQKVEDLFASLLKQLAQGRSSLPDSVKSLHDNYKAKRTRPPSADISVALQSLAAEYSRVFIIVDALDECQASDGCRMKLLSELFSFQANVE
;
A
#
# COMPACT_ATOMS: atom_id res chain seq x y z
N MET A 1 2.67 3.33 33.81
CA MET A 1 3.11 3.95 32.52
C MET A 1 4.39 4.76 32.72
N ALA A 2 5.56 4.32 32.22
CA ALA A 2 6.77 5.15 32.36
C ALA A 2 6.68 6.41 31.50
N ASP A 3 6.73 7.55 32.18
CA ASP A 3 6.90 8.87 31.58
C ASP A 3 8.34 9.03 31.08
N PRO A 4 8.59 9.39 29.81
CA PRO A 4 9.92 9.72 29.29
C PRO A 4 10.65 10.76 30.17
N PHE A 5 9.90 11.71 30.77
CA PHE A 5 10.46 12.69 31.70
C PHE A 5 10.93 12.07 33.02
N GLY A 6 10.34 10.95 33.44
CA GLY A 6 10.79 10.17 34.59
C GLY A 6 12.17 9.54 34.37
N ILE A 7 12.40 8.97 33.19
CA ILE A 7 13.70 8.38 32.80
C ILE A 7 14.77 9.47 32.70
N ILE A 8 14.44 10.62 32.09
CA ILE A 8 15.32 11.81 32.04
C ILE A 8 15.67 12.27 33.46
N GLY A 9 14.70 12.27 34.39
CA GLY A 9 14.92 12.59 35.80
C GLY A 9 15.94 11.66 36.48
N VAL A 10 15.83 10.34 36.29
CA VAL A 10 16.78 9.34 36.83
C VAL A 10 18.19 9.57 36.30
N ILE A 11 18.32 9.75 34.98
CA ILE A 11 19.58 10.05 34.29
C ILE A 11 20.23 11.32 34.85
N GLY A 12 19.43 12.38 35.07
CA GLY A 12 19.90 13.65 35.63
C GLY A 12 20.48 13.51 37.04
N VAL A 13 19.81 12.77 37.93
CA VAL A 13 20.29 12.56 39.31
C VAL A 13 21.57 11.70 39.32
N ALA A 14 21.63 10.64 38.52
CA ALA A 14 22.83 9.81 38.37
C ALA A 14 24.04 10.64 37.87
N GLY A 15 23.81 11.52 36.89
CA GLY A 15 24.84 12.45 36.39
C GLY A 15 25.41 13.36 37.48
N GLN A 16 24.57 13.88 38.39
CA GLN A 16 25.01 14.72 39.50
C GLN A 16 25.88 13.97 40.53
N ILE A 17 25.52 12.71 40.83
CA ILE A 17 26.32 11.85 41.73
C ILE A 17 27.72 11.63 41.16
N ILE A 18 27.78 11.30 39.87
CA ILE A 18 29.04 11.02 39.17
C ILE A 18 29.91 12.28 39.07
N GLN A 19 29.32 13.43 38.73
CA GLN A 19 30.04 14.71 38.65
C GLN A 19 30.66 15.09 40.00
N MET A 20 29.95 14.83 41.10
CA MET A 20 30.47 15.08 42.45
C MET A 20 31.62 14.16 42.82
N GLY A 21 31.53 12.87 42.47
CA GLY A 21 32.63 11.91 42.66
C GLY A 21 33.88 12.28 41.87
N ILE A 22 33.72 12.72 40.62
CA ILE A 22 34.83 13.18 39.76
C ILE A 22 35.44 14.48 40.29
N GLN A 23 34.63 15.49 40.60
CA GLN A 23 35.13 16.80 41.06
C GLN A 23 35.95 16.63 42.35
N PHE A 24 35.44 15.86 43.30
CA PHE A 24 36.15 15.58 44.55
C PHE A 24 37.46 14.81 44.33
N GLY A 25 37.49 13.91 43.34
CA GLY A 25 38.69 13.16 42.98
C GLY A 25 39.76 14.00 42.27
N LEU A 26 39.35 14.94 41.41
CA LEU A 26 40.24 15.91 40.76
C LEU A 26 40.87 16.88 41.75
N ASP A 27 40.14 17.25 42.80
CA ASP A 27 40.63 18.14 43.86
C ASP A 27 41.70 17.48 44.75
N TRP A 28 41.94 16.16 44.59
CA TRP A 28 42.93 15.41 45.37
C TRP A 28 44.16 14.97 44.55
N LYS A 29 45.24 15.75 44.67
CA LYS A 29 46.48 15.58 43.88
C LYS A 29 47.25 14.26 44.08
N ASP A 30 47.12 13.60 45.23
CA ASP A 30 47.91 12.40 45.61
C ASP A 30 47.07 11.12 45.76
N ALA A 31 46.05 10.95 44.92
CA ALA A 31 45.12 9.83 45.01
C ALA A 31 45.80 8.44 44.79
N PRO A 32 45.54 7.44 45.65
CA PRO A 32 45.97 6.05 45.47
C PRO A 32 45.50 5.39 44.15
N ALA A 33 46.15 4.30 43.71
CA ALA A 33 45.89 3.68 42.41
C ALA A 33 44.47 3.07 42.29
N ASP A 34 43.96 2.47 43.36
CA ASP A 34 42.58 1.98 43.49
C ASP A 34 41.55 3.11 43.33
N VAL A 35 41.87 4.30 43.85
CA VAL A 35 41.03 5.50 43.72
C VAL A 35 41.01 6.01 42.28
N LYS A 36 42.16 5.98 41.60
CA LYS A 36 42.26 6.36 40.18
C LYS A 36 41.48 5.40 39.27
N SER A 37 41.50 4.09 39.56
CA SER A 37 40.70 3.08 38.84
C SER A 37 39.21 3.33 38.99
N PHE A 38 38.75 3.59 40.22
CA PHE A 38 37.34 3.89 40.49
C PHE A 38 36.88 5.20 39.83
N MET A 39 37.73 6.24 39.80
CA MET A 39 37.44 7.46 39.05
C MET A 39 37.30 7.21 37.54
N ALA A 40 38.09 6.30 36.97
CA ALA A 40 37.97 5.92 35.57
C ALA A 40 36.64 5.19 35.29
N GLU A 41 36.22 4.28 36.16
CA GLU A 41 34.92 3.60 36.07
C GLU A 41 33.75 4.60 36.15
N LEU A 42 33.81 5.57 37.07
CA LEU A 42 32.81 6.64 37.17
C LEU A 42 32.79 7.54 35.93
N GLN A 43 33.94 7.81 35.31
CA GLN A 43 34.01 8.57 34.06
C GLN A 43 33.37 7.82 32.89
N VAL A 44 33.62 6.52 32.77
CA VAL A 44 32.98 5.68 31.74
C VAL A 44 31.46 5.69 31.91
N LEU A 45 30.97 5.56 33.15
CA LEU A 45 29.55 5.64 33.46
C LEU A 45 28.96 7.03 33.15
N LYS A 46 29.71 8.12 33.41
CA LYS A 46 29.31 9.48 33.04
C LYS A 46 29.07 9.61 31.54
N THR A 47 30.00 9.10 30.74
CA THR A 47 29.94 9.18 29.28
C THR A 47 28.72 8.43 28.77
N ALA A 48 28.50 7.19 29.23
CA ALA A 48 27.34 6.39 28.84
C ALA A 48 26.00 7.07 29.21
N ILE A 49 25.89 7.67 30.40
CA ILE A 49 24.69 8.39 30.85
C ILE A 49 24.48 9.67 30.04
N SER A 50 25.55 10.41 29.73
CA SER A 50 25.46 11.64 28.93
C SER A 50 25.07 11.36 27.48
N GLU A 51 25.60 10.30 26.87
CA GLU A 51 25.20 9.83 25.54
C GLU A 51 23.73 9.40 25.53
N THR A 52 23.30 8.64 26.54
CA THR A 52 21.90 8.23 26.70
C THR A 52 20.97 9.44 26.90
N ASN A 53 21.37 10.43 27.70
CA ASN A 53 20.62 11.68 27.88
C ASN A 53 20.50 12.46 26.57
N THR A 54 21.57 12.51 25.78
CA THR A 54 21.58 13.22 24.49
C THR A 54 20.66 12.53 23.48
N ASN A 55 20.69 11.19 23.43
CA ASN A 55 19.86 10.40 22.53
C ASN A 55 18.37 10.45 22.87
N ILE A 56 18.02 10.62 24.16
CA ILE A 56 16.63 10.59 24.64
C ILE A 56 16.03 12.00 24.81
N ALA A 57 16.79 12.96 25.36
CA ALA A 57 16.26 14.28 25.76
C ALA A 57 16.50 15.41 24.73
N LEU A 58 17.45 15.23 23.81
CA LEU A 58 17.77 16.24 22.78
C LEU A 58 17.36 15.81 21.36
N ASN A 59 16.87 14.57 21.19
CA ASN A 59 16.33 14.10 19.93
C ASN A 59 14.84 14.45 19.83
N GLN A 60 14.54 15.50 19.06
CA GLN A 60 13.19 16.01 18.93
C GLN A 60 12.24 15.06 18.20
N ASP A 61 12.76 14.19 17.33
CA ASP A 61 11.98 13.15 16.68
C ASP A 61 11.56 12.06 17.69
N PHE A 62 12.42 11.76 18.66
CA PHE A 62 12.09 10.86 19.76
C PHE A 62 10.99 11.46 20.66
N ILE A 63 11.12 12.72 21.08
CA ILE A 63 10.11 13.38 21.91
C ILE A 63 8.76 13.46 21.19
N ASN A 64 8.75 13.82 19.91
CA ASN A 64 7.53 13.92 19.10
C ASN A 64 6.87 12.55 18.86
N ALA A 65 7.65 11.47 18.71
CA ALA A 65 7.12 10.11 18.52
C ALA A 65 6.32 9.59 19.72
N PHE A 66 6.65 10.04 20.93
CA PHE A 66 6.01 9.60 22.18
C PHE A 66 5.11 10.67 22.82
N GLN A 67 5.04 11.88 22.25
CA GLN A 67 4.14 12.94 22.72
C GLN A 67 2.68 12.53 22.48
N GLY A 68 1.99 12.11 23.55
CA GLY A 68 0.58 11.70 23.50
C GLY A 68 0.32 10.32 22.89
N ARG A 69 1.37 9.51 22.61
CA ARG A 69 1.24 8.14 22.10
C ARG A 69 1.84 7.14 23.10
N HIS A 70 1.10 6.08 23.42
CA HIS A 70 1.60 4.96 24.23
C HIS A 70 2.50 4.06 23.36
N SER A 71 3.60 3.55 23.92
CA SER A 71 4.38 2.48 23.28
C SER A 71 3.52 1.24 23.06
N THR A 72 3.48 0.75 21.83
CA THR A 72 2.73 -0.44 21.41
C THR A 72 3.29 -1.76 21.94
N VAL A 73 4.57 -1.80 22.32
CA VAL A 73 5.20 -2.99 22.93
C VAL A 73 5.00 -3.00 24.44
N LEU A 74 5.04 -1.82 25.10
CA LEU A 74 4.71 -1.71 26.53
C LEU A 74 3.24 -2.04 26.82
N SER A 75 2.32 -1.74 25.90
CA SER A 75 0.91 -2.14 26.03
C SER A 75 0.66 -3.62 25.75
N GLN A 76 1.52 -4.29 24.96
CA GLN A 76 1.43 -5.72 24.68
C GLN A 76 2.09 -6.60 25.75
N LEU A 77 3.09 -6.08 26.47
CA LEU A 77 3.73 -6.78 27.61
C LEU A 77 2.94 -6.67 28.93
N THR A 78 2.02 -5.72 29.06
CA THR A 78 1.17 -5.58 30.25
C THR A 78 0.15 -6.71 30.43
N ASP A 79 -0.11 -7.50 29.39
CA ASP A 79 -1.00 -8.68 29.50
C ASP A 79 -0.33 -9.90 30.15
N VAL A 80 0.97 -9.85 30.46
CA VAL A 80 1.68 -11.03 31.00
C VAL A 80 1.93 -10.99 32.51
N THR A 81 1.97 -9.85 33.21
CA THR A 81 1.97 -9.85 34.70
C THR A 81 1.74 -8.45 35.28
N PRO A 82 0.95 -8.27 36.36
CA PRO A 82 0.74 -6.96 37.03
C PRO A 82 1.94 -6.44 37.85
N ALA A 83 3.15 -6.98 37.64
CA ALA A 83 4.27 -6.79 38.57
C ALA A 83 5.52 -6.27 37.85
N THR A 84 5.43 -5.08 37.26
CA THR A 84 6.46 -4.02 37.31
C THR A 84 5.99 -2.87 36.44
N ASP A 85 5.13 -2.03 37.01
CA ASP A 85 4.77 -0.78 36.38
C ASP A 85 6.06 0.03 36.17
N THR A 86 6.44 0.24 34.91
CA THR A 86 7.69 0.92 34.54
C THR A 86 7.77 2.31 35.20
N SER A 87 6.63 2.94 35.50
CA SER A 87 6.57 4.19 36.28
C SER A 87 7.01 4.02 37.74
N VAL A 88 6.63 2.92 38.36
CA VAL A 88 6.98 2.55 39.73
C VAL A 88 8.46 2.19 39.81
N MET A 89 9.00 1.51 38.80
CA MET A 89 10.44 1.23 38.74
C MET A 89 11.26 2.51 38.53
N VAL A 90 10.86 3.38 37.61
CA VAL A 90 11.55 4.66 37.33
C VAL A 90 11.49 5.59 38.54
N SER A 91 10.35 5.68 39.22
CA SER A 91 10.21 6.49 40.43
C SER A 91 10.97 5.92 41.63
N ALA A 92 10.98 4.60 41.83
CA ALA A 92 11.78 3.94 42.87
C ALA A 92 13.29 4.19 42.64
N CYS A 93 13.75 4.00 41.40
CA CYS A 93 15.12 4.25 40.99
C CYS A 93 15.54 5.71 41.25
N ARG A 94 14.69 6.67 40.86
CA ARG A 94 14.90 8.09 41.12
C ARG A 94 15.03 8.38 42.61
N THR A 95 14.15 7.82 43.42
CA THR A 95 14.12 8.04 44.87
C THR A 95 15.39 7.51 45.54
N GLU A 96 15.86 6.32 45.16
CA GLU A 96 17.11 5.73 45.67
C GLU A 96 18.33 6.59 45.29
N LEU A 97 18.36 7.10 44.06
CA LEU A 97 19.41 7.99 43.59
C LEU A 97 19.42 9.33 44.33
N GLU A 98 18.26 9.95 44.52
CA GLU A 98 18.15 11.22 45.25
C GLU A 98 18.60 11.07 46.71
N HIS A 99 18.27 9.94 47.33
CA HIS A 99 18.75 9.59 48.67
C HIS A 99 20.28 9.43 48.71
N LEU A 100 20.86 8.67 47.78
CA LEU A 100 22.31 8.49 47.67
C LEU A 100 23.03 9.83 47.44
N LEU A 101 22.50 10.67 46.55
CA LEU A 101 23.04 12.00 46.29
C LEU A 101 23.05 12.86 47.55
N ALA A 102 21.96 12.87 48.32
CA ALA A 102 21.86 13.60 49.57
C ALA A 102 22.89 13.10 50.62
N GLU A 103 23.07 11.79 50.72
CA GLU A 103 24.00 11.17 51.65
C GLU A 103 25.47 11.46 51.30
N LEU A 104 25.80 11.46 50.00
CA LEU A 104 27.12 11.84 49.50
C LEU A 104 27.43 13.33 49.73
N LYS A 105 26.47 14.23 49.44
CA LYS A 105 26.62 15.67 49.73
C LYS A 105 26.91 15.93 51.20
N LYS A 106 26.23 15.20 52.11
CA LYS A 106 26.43 15.33 53.56
C LYS A 106 27.82 14.86 54.00
N ARG A 107 28.34 13.78 53.40
CA ARG A 107 29.65 13.19 53.76
C ARG A 107 30.84 13.92 53.13
N ALA A 108 30.64 14.65 52.04
CA ALA A 108 31.65 15.47 51.37
C ALA A 108 32.04 16.75 52.14
N GLN A 109 31.30 17.14 53.18
CA GLN A 109 31.62 18.28 54.03
C GLN A 109 32.81 17.96 54.97
N GLY A 110 34.04 18.08 54.46
CA GLY A 110 35.27 17.99 55.25
C GLY A 110 36.50 17.59 54.42
N HIS A 111 37.51 18.46 54.33
CA HIS A 111 38.58 18.37 53.31
C HIS A 111 39.56 17.18 53.43
N ARG A 112 39.68 16.50 54.58
CA ARG A 112 40.67 15.42 54.76
C ARG A 112 40.10 14.12 55.35
N VAL A 113 39.18 14.25 56.31
CA VAL A 113 38.43 13.11 56.90
C VAL A 113 37.19 12.75 56.05
N GLY A 114 36.74 13.67 55.20
CA GLY A 114 35.62 13.44 54.28
C GLY A 114 35.93 12.34 53.27
N TRP A 115 37.18 12.22 52.78
CA TRP A 115 37.53 11.17 51.83
C TRP A 115 37.45 9.77 52.42
N GLU A 116 38.04 9.47 53.58
CA GLU A 116 37.95 8.12 54.16
C GLU A 116 36.50 7.73 54.52
N ARG A 117 35.69 8.71 54.94
CA ARG A 117 34.25 8.52 55.16
C ARG A 117 33.48 8.32 53.85
N MET A 118 33.89 8.97 52.77
CA MET A 118 33.30 8.85 51.44
C MET A 118 33.73 7.54 50.76
N LYS A 119 35.01 7.17 50.85
CA LYS A 119 35.57 5.87 50.46
C LYS A 119 34.87 4.74 51.20
N GLY A 120 34.71 4.86 52.52
CA GLY A 120 33.91 3.91 53.31
C GLY A 120 32.42 3.87 52.92
N ALA A 121 31.84 4.99 52.46
CA ALA A 121 30.47 5.05 51.96
C ALA A 121 30.32 4.34 50.61
N PHE A 122 31.24 4.55 49.68
CA PHE A 122 31.22 3.94 48.35
C PHE A 122 31.61 2.46 48.37
N LEU A 123 32.53 2.07 49.26
CA LEU A 123 32.92 0.68 49.47
C LEU A 123 31.94 -0.09 50.38
N ALA A 124 30.98 0.59 51.01
CA ALA A 124 29.94 -0.09 51.77
C ALA A 124 29.13 -0.99 50.84
N LYS A 125 28.97 -2.26 51.24
CA LYS A 125 28.25 -3.29 50.49
C LYS A 125 26.89 -2.80 49.96
N LYS A 126 26.14 -2.08 50.80
CA LYS A 126 24.83 -1.52 50.46
C LYS A 126 24.88 -0.50 49.30
N THR A 127 25.92 0.33 49.24
CA THR A 127 26.09 1.33 48.15
C THR A 127 26.51 0.65 46.85
N ARG A 128 27.40 -0.35 46.92
CA ARG A 128 27.80 -1.14 45.76
C ARG A 128 26.60 -1.91 45.17
N GLU A 129 25.80 -2.56 46.01
CA GLU A 129 24.57 -3.25 45.60
C GLU A 129 23.56 -2.28 44.96
N ALA A 130 23.41 -1.06 45.50
CA ALA A 130 22.54 -0.03 44.93
C ALA A 130 23.04 0.45 43.55
N VAL A 131 24.35 0.63 43.37
CA VAL A 131 24.95 1.00 42.07
C VAL A 131 24.83 -0.12 41.03
N GLU A 132 25.06 -1.38 41.43
CA GLU A 132 24.87 -2.55 40.55
C GLU A 132 23.40 -2.76 40.17
N ASN A 133 22.47 -2.49 41.10
CA ASN A 133 21.03 -2.53 40.81
C ASN A 133 20.64 -1.42 39.83
N LEU A 134 21.13 -0.21 40.04
CA LEU A 134 20.92 0.93 39.13
C LEU A 134 21.46 0.65 37.74
N GLN A 135 22.68 0.11 37.63
CA GLN A 135 23.29 -0.22 36.34
C GLN A 135 22.44 -1.23 35.56
N ARG A 136 21.93 -2.27 36.24
CA ARG A 136 21.02 -3.25 35.63
C ARG A 136 19.72 -2.61 35.16
N GLN A 137 19.13 -1.72 35.97
CA GLN A 137 17.91 -1.01 35.60
C GLN A 137 18.12 -0.06 34.41
N CYS A 138 19.23 0.69 34.36
CA CYS A 138 19.58 1.54 33.23
C CYS A 138 19.80 0.74 31.94
N GLN A 139 20.50 -0.40 32.01
CA GLN A 139 20.70 -1.29 30.86
C GLN A 139 19.37 -1.86 30.35
N PHE A 140 18.47 -2.25 31.26
CA PHE A 140 17.14 -2.72 30.90
C PHE A 140 16.31 -1.64 30.20
N LEU A 141 16.29 -0.41 30.72
CA LEU A 141 15.61 0.73 30.10
C LEU A 141 16.19 1.04 28.71
N ASN A 142 17.52 1.01 28.55
CA ASN A 142 18.16 1.23 27.26
C ASN A 142 17.75 0.16 26.23
N ASN A 143 17.73 -1.11 26.62
CA ASN A 143 17.29 -2.20 25.76
C ASN A 143 15.82 -2.05 25.35
N LEU A 144 14.94 -1.63 26.27
CA LEU A 144 13.53 -1.36 25.95
C LEU A 144 13.37 -0.24 24.92
N VAL A 145 14.10 0.87 25.07
CA VAL A 145 14.05 2.00 24.12
C VAL A 145 14.53 1.58 22.73
N VAL A 146 15.58 0.75 22.65
CA VAL A 146 16.09 0.23 21.37
C VAL A 146 15.05 -0.68 20.69
N VAL A 147 14.38 -1.55 21.44
CA VAL A 147 13.34 -2.44 20.91
C VAL A 147 12.13 -1.64 20.42
N ASP A 148 11.68 -0.63 21.17
CA ASP A 148 10.56 0.23 20.77
C ASP A 148 10.87 1.04 19.51
N SER A 149 12.10 1.57 19.42
CA SER A 149 12.57 2.26 18.22
C SER A 149 12.56 1.33 16.99
N ALA A 150 13.03 0.09 17.15
CA ALA A 150 13.03 -0.90 16.07
C ALA A 150 11.59 -1.32 15.68
N ALA A 151 10.68 -1.48 16.64
CA ALA A 151 9.28 -1.84 16.38
C ALA A 151 8.53 -0.70 15.66
N LEU A 152 8.77 0.56 16.07
CA LEU A 152 8.22 1.73 15.40
C LEU A 152 8.76 1.84 13.96
N GLN A 153 10.07 1.66 13.76
CA GLN A 153 10.67 1.65 12.43
C GLN A 153 10.06 0.56 11.55
N ALA A 154 9.88 -0.66 12.06
CA ALA A 154 9.26 -1.75 11.32
C ALA A 154 7.81 -1.44 10.91
N THR A 155 7.04 -0.79 11.80
CA THR A 155 5.66 -0.39 11.52
C THR A 155 5.61 0.70 10.45
N ILE A 156 6.44 1.74 10.57
CA ILE A 156 6.55 2.80 9.55
C ILE A 156 6.97 2.23 8.21
N LEU A 157 7.96 1.33 8.17
CA LEU A 157 8.40 0.70 6.93
C LEU A 157 7.29 -0.12 6.28
N LYS A 158 6.45 -0.80 7.08
CA LYS A 158 5.27 -1.52 6.58
C LYS A 158 4.26 -0.55 5.96
N GLU A 159 3.90 0.52 6.67
CA GLU A 159 2.94 1.52 6.17
C GLU A 159 3.46 2.23 4.90
N VAL A 160 4.75 2.60 4.87
CA VAL A 160 5.39 3.19 3.68
C VAL A 160 5.39 2.22 2.51
N ARG A 161 5.68 0.94 2.74
CA ARG A 161 5.64 -0.08 1.69
C ARG A 161 4.22 -0.28 1.16
N GLU A 162 3.22 -0.41 2.03
CA GLU A 162 1.81 -0.52 1.64
C GLU A 162 1.33 0.72 0.88
N GLY A 163 1.69 1.93 1.35
CA GLY A 163 1.43 3.19 0.67
C GLY A 163 2.06 3.24 -0.73
N THR A 164 3.31 2.81 -0.86
CA THR A 164 4.03 2.76 -2.14
C THR A 164 3.37 1.78 -3.11
N MET A 165 3.01 0.57 -2.64
CA MET A 165 2.32 -0.42 -3.47
C MET A 165 0.95 0.07 -3.96
N ASN A 166 0.18 0.71 -3.09
CA ASN A 166 -1.11 1.30 -3.45
C ASN A 166 -0.95 2.43 -4.46
N GLN A 167 0.08 3.25 -4.32
CA GLN A 167 0.39 4.33 -5.26
C GLN A 167 0.78 3.77 -6.64
N GLN A 168 1.66 2.77 -6.69
CA GLN A 168 2.05 2.11 -7.93
C GLN A 168 0.86 1.45 -8.64
N ALA A 169 -0.04 0.81 -7.88
CA ALA A 169 -1.25 0.20 -8.45
C ALA A 169 -2.20 1.24 -9.06
N ARG A 170 -2.34 2.41 -8.42
CA ARG A 170 -3.13 3.53 -8.95
C ARG A 170 -2.50 4.11 -10.22
N GLU A 171 -1.20 4.36 -10.20
CA GLU A 171 -0.47 4.86 -11.37
C GLU A 171 -0.58 3.91 -12.57
N ALA A 172 -0.45 2.61 -12.34
CA ALA A 172 -0.66 1.60 -13.38
C ALA A 172 -2.10 1.63 -13.91
N ALA A 173 -3.11 1.69 -13.04
CA ALA A 173 -4.50 1.77 -13.48
C ALA A 173 -4.82 3.06 -14.26
N ASP A 174 -4.26 4.19 -13.85
CA ASP A 174 -4.40 5.47 -14.55
C ASP A 174 -3.73 5.43 -15.94
N GLU A 175 -2.55 4.80 -16.04
CA GLU A 175 -1.85 4.59 -17.31
C GLU A 175 -2.65 3.67 -18.25
N GLU A 176 -3.16 2.55 -17.74
CA GLU A 176 -4.00 1.64 -18.53
C GLU A 176 -5.25 2.35 -19.07
N ASN A 177 -5.94 3.12 -18.21
CA ASN A 177 -7.11 3.91 -18.62
C ASN A 177 -6.75 4.98 -19.66
N ALA A 178 -5.59 5.63 -19.52
CA ALA A 178 -5.12 6.61 -20.49
C ALA A 178 -4.86 5.98 -21.86
N ILE A 179 -4.28 4.78 -21.91
CA ILE A 179 -4.02 4.04 -23.15
C ILE A 179 -5.34 3.63 -23.82
N LEU A 180 -6.29 3.10 -23.04
CA LEU A 180 -7.61 2.69 -23.55
C LEU A 180 -8.41 3.89 -24.08
N HIS A 181 -8.31 5.04 -23.41
CA HIS A 181 -8.94 6.28 -23.87
C HIS A 181 -8.27 6.84 -25.13
N TRP A 182 -6.94 6.72 -25.22
CA TRP A 182 -6.18 7.08 -26.43
C TRP A 182 -6.63 6.24 -27.65
N LEU A 183 -6.87 4.95 -27.45
CA LEU A 183 -7.32 4.04 -28.50
C LEU A 183 -8.67 4.49 -29.07
N THR A 184 -9.65 4.72 -28.21
CA THR A 184 -10.90 5.37 -28.61
C THR A 184 -11.65 6.02 -27.42
N PRO A 185 -12.20 7.24 -27.60
CA PRO A 185 -13.10 7.82 -26.61
C PRO A 185 -14.49 7.18 -26.64
N VAL A 186 -14.83 6.42 -27.69
CA VAL A 186 -16.15 5.79 -27.83
C VAL A 186 -16.37 4.80 -26.68
N ASP A 187 -17.57 4.88 -26.11
CA ASP A 187 -18.06 3.98 -25.07
C ASP A 187 -19.53 3.65 -25.36
N TYR A 188 -19.85 2.37 -25.43
CA TYR A 188 -21.19 1.85 -25.68
C TYR A 188 -21.93 1.46 -24.39
N ALA A 189 -21.25 1.43 -23.24
CA ALA A 189 -21.85 1.08 -21.96
C ALA A 189 -23.03 2.00 -21.57
N PRO A 190 -22.99 3.33 -21.81
CA PRO A 190 -24.15 4.18 -21.59
C PRO A 190 -25.37 3.79 -22.43
N GLN A 191 -25.19 3.45 -23.72
CA GLN A 191 -26.28 2.95 -24.57
C GLN A 191 -26.82 1.61 -24.08
N GLN A 192 -25.93 0.68 -23.70
CA GLN A 192 -26.33 -0.61 -23.13
C GLN A 192 -27.23 -0.40 -21.90
N SER A 193 -26.80 0.48 -20.99
CA SER A 193 -27.57 0.83 -19.79
C SER A 193 -28.93 1.45 -20.12
N ASP A 194 -29.00 2.41 -21.06
CA ASP A 194 -30.29 2.98 -21.48
C ASP A 194 -31.23 1.91 -22.06
N PHE A 195 -30.74 1.10 -23.00
CA PHE A 195 -31.58 0.14 -23.69
C PHE A 195 -32.07 -0.98 -22.79
N ILE A 196 -31.22 -1.50 -21.89
CA ILE A 196 -31.64 -2.54 -20.95
C ILE A 196 -32.63 -2.01 -19.91
N ASN A 197 -32.47 -0.75 -19.45
CA ASN A 197 -33.40 -0.13 -18.49
C ASN A 197 -34.77 0.16 -19.08
N ARG A 198 -34.88 0.29 -20.40
CA ARG A 198 -36.15 0.48 -21.12
C ARG A 198 -36.91 -0.82 -21.36
N ARG A 199 -36.29 -1.98 -21.10
CA ARG A 199 -36.91 -3.30 -21.25
C ARG A 199 -38.10 -3.45 -20.32
N GLN A 200 -39.22 -3.97 -20.85
CA GLN A 200 -40.31 -4.48 -20.02
C GLN A 200 -40.00 -5.90 -19.58
N VAL A 201 -40.23 -6.22 -18.31
CA VAL A 201 -39.96 -7.56 -17.73
C VAL A 201 -40.61 -8.66 -18.58
N GLY A 202 -39.85 -9.73 -18.87
CA GLY A 202 -40.28 -10.84 -19.71
C GLY A 202 -40.09 -10.63 -21.23
N THR A 203 -39.76 -9.41 -21.69
CA THR A 203 -39.45 -9.17 -23.09
C THR A 203 -38.17 -9.91 -23.51
N GLY A 204 -38.19 -10.53 -24.69
CA GLY A 204 -37.02 -11.20 -25.28
C GLY A 204 -36.70 -12.58 -24.72
N GLN A 205 -37.45 -13.08 -23.73
CA GLN A 205 -37.23 -14.42 -23.19
C GLN A 205 -37.37 -15.51 -24.26
N TRP A 206 -38.33 -15.34 -25.19
CA TRP A 206 -38.53 -16.24 -26.31
C TRP A 206 -37.28 -16.39 -27.21
N LEU A 207 -36.44 -15.35 -27.31
CA LEU A 207 -35.20 -15.39 -28.07
C LEU A 207 -34.13 -16.15 -27.28
N LEU A 208 -34.02 -15.88 -25.98
CA LEU A 208 -33.06 -16.57 -25.11
C LEU A 208 -33.37 -18.07 -25.00
N ASP A 209 -34.64 -18.45 -25.02
CA ASP A 209 -35.07 -19.85 -24.98
C ASP A 209 -35.06 -20.53 -26.36
N SER A 210 -34.76 -19.79 -27.43
CA SER A 210 -34.82 -20.32 -28.79
C SER A 210 -33.68 -21.31 -29.06
N PRO A 211 -33.93 -22.39 -29.82
CA PRO A 211 -32.88 -23.33 -30.21
C PRO A 211 -31.72 -22.65 -30.94
N GLU A 212 -31.99 -21.66 -31.78
CA GLU A 212 -30.99 -20.93 -32.55
C GLU A 212 -30.04 -20.15 -31.62
N PHE A 213 -30.57 -19.49 -30.59
CA PHE A 213 -29.75 -18.80 -29.60
C PHE A 213 -28.93 -19.78 -28.78
N GLN A 214 -29.53 -20.88 -28.31
CA GLN A 214 -28.80 -21.88 -27.52
C GLN A 214 -27.67 -22.54 -28.32
N VAL A 215 -27.89 -22.84 -29.60
CA VAL A 215 -26.84 -23.34 -30.51
C VAL A 215 -25.75 -22.28 -30.68
N TRP A 216 -26.10 -21.04 -30.97
CA TRP A 216 -25.11 -19.96 -31.11
C TRP A 216 -24.28 -19.77 -29.82
N LEU A 217 -24.91 -19.91 -28.65
CA LEU A 217 -24.27 -19.76 -27.36
C LEU A 217 -23.32 -20.91 -27.02
N GLN A 218 -23.62 -22.14 -27.45
CA GLN A 218 -22.87 -23.34 -27.04
C GLN A 218 -21.83 -23.78 -28.06
N THR A 219 -21.99 -23.46 -29.33
CA THR A 219 -21.13 -23.96 -30.41
C THR A 219 -20.13 -22.91 -30.90
N ASP A 220 -18.99 -23.36 -31.38
CA ASP A 220 -17.94 -22.47 -31.89
C ASP A 220 -18.22 -22.01 -33.31
N LYS A 221 -17.63 -20.85 -33.66
CA LYS A 221 -17.64 -20.27 -35.01
C LYS A 221 -19.07 -20.06 -35.57
N GLN A 222 -20.03 -19.73 -34.70
CA GLN A 222 -21.42 -19.48 -35.07
C GLN A 222 -21.71 -17.99 -35.29
N THR A 223 -22.63 -17.71 -36.22
CA THR A 223 -23.21 -16.38 -36.43
C THR A 223 -24.72 -16.45 -36.33
N LEU A 224 -25.30 -15.71 -35.38
CA LEU A 224 -26.75 -15.56 -35.26
C LEU A 224 -27.18 -14.23 -35.88
N PHE A 225 -27.95 -14.29 -36.97
CA PHE A 225 -28.45 -13.10 -37.65
C PHE A 225 -29.92 -12.83 -37.28
N CYS A 226 -30.15 -11.76 -36.51
CA CYS A 226 -31.48 -11.33 -36.09
C CYS A 226 -32.04 -10.26 -37.04
N HIS A 227 -32.86 -10.66 -38.02
CA HIS A 227 -33.53 -9.72 -38.92
C HIS A 227 -34.95 -9.37 -38.44
N GLY A 228 -35.45 -8.22 -38.86
CA GLY A 228 -36.81 -7.80 -38.55
C GLY A 228 -37.12 -6.40 -39.07
N MET A 229 -38.40 -6.09 -39.22
CA MET A 229 -38.86 -4.77 -39.67
C MET A 229 -38.38 -3.65 -38.72
N PRO A 230 -38.24 -2.41 -39.20
CA PRO A 230 -38.07 -1.25 -38.32
C PRO A 230 -39.13 -1.23 -37.22
N GLY A 231 -38.73 -0.91 -35.99
CA GLY A 231 -39.64 -0.90 -34.83
C GLY A 231 -39.91 -2.26 -34.17
N ALA A 232 -39.39 -3.38 -34.70
CA ALA A 232 -39.57 -4.72 -34.11
C ALA A 232 -38.86 -4.96 -32.77
N GLY A 233 -38.22 -3.94 -32.18
CA GLY A 233 -37.52 -4.05 -30.89
C GLY A 233 -36.13 -4.68 -30.94
N LYS A 234 -35.49 -4.78 -32.12
CA LYS A 234 -34.16 -5.39 -32.31
C LYS A 234 -33.10 -4.87 -31.34
N THR A 235 -32.97 -3.56 -31.19
CA THR A 235 -32.02 -2.94 -30.24
C THR A 235 -32.26 -3.35 -28.78
N ILE A 236 -33.51 -3.52 -28.37
CA ILE A 236 -33.84 -4.03 -27.03
C ILE A 236 -33.49 -5.51 -26.91
N LEU A 237 -33.72 -6.31 -27.97
CA LEU A 237 -33.27 -7.71 -28.00
C LEU A 237 -31.74 -7.81 -27.93
N THR A 238 -31.02 -6.94 -28.65
CA THR A 238 -29.57 -6.86 -28.60
C THR A 238 -29.07 -6.56 -27.18
N SER A 239 -29.66 -5.57 -26.49
CA SER A 239 -29.26 -5.26 -25.11
C SER A 239 -29.55 -6.41 -24.14
N ILE A 240 -30.64 -7.15 -24.36
CA ILE A 240 -30.98 -8.37 -23.59
C ILE A 240 -29.92 -9.46 -23.79
N VAL A 241 -29.48 -9.68 -25.03
CA VAL A 241 -28.42 -10.66 -25.33
C VAL A 241 -27.11 -10.25 -24.63
N VAL A 242 -26.73 -8.98 -24.69
CA VAL A 242 -25.53 -8.48 -23.99
C VAL A 242 -25.65 -8.67 -22.47
N ASP A 243 -26.81 -8.34 -21.89
CA ASP A 243 -27.10 -8.52 -20.45
C ASP A 243 -26.98 -9.99 -20.03
N GLU A 244 -27.55 -10.91 -20.82
CA GLU A 244 -27.49 -12.34 -20.57
C GLU A 244 -26.06 -12.89 -20.63
N LEU A 245 -25.26 -12.45 -21.61
CA LEU A 245 -23.86 -12.86 -21.73
C LEU A 245 -23.02 -12.34 -20.57
N MET A 246 -23.23 -11.08 -20.18
CA MET A 246 -22.56 -10.50 -19.00
C MET A 246 -22.94 -11.25 -17.72
N ALA A 247 -24.21 -11.62 -17.55
CA ALA A 247 -24.67 -12.38 -16.40
C ALA A 247 -24.06 -13.79 -16.34
N ARG A 248 -23.93 -14.47 -17.49
CA ARG A 248 -23.37 -15.84 -17.56
C ARG A 248 -21.84 -15.87 -17.47
N PHE A 249 -21.17 -14.95 -18.15
CA PHE A 249 -19.72 -15.03 -18.40
C PHE A 249 -18.93 -13.82 -17.92
N GLY A 250 -19.54 -12.78 -17.33
CA GLY A 250 -18.82 -11.56 -16.93
C GLY A 250 -17.71 -11.78 -15.89
N ASN A 251 -17.77 -12.87 -15.12
CA ASN A 251 -16.72 -13.26 -14.18
C ASN A 251 -15.72 -14.29 -14.78
N ASP A 252 -16.00 -14.83 -15.95
CA ASP A 252 -15.11 -15.77 -16.65
C ASP A 252 -14.02 -15.02 -17.40
N LYS A 253 -12.77 -15.14 -16.93
CA LYS A 253 -11.61 -14.50 -17.55
C LYS A 253 -11.22 -15.11 -18.91
N GLY A 254 -11.75 -16.28 -19.24
CA GLY A 254 -11.57 -16.93 -20.53
C GLY A 254 -12.52 -16.40 -21.61
N THR A 255 -13.61 -15.73 -21.25
CA THR A 255 -14.63 -15.27 -22.20
C THR A 255 -14.59 -13.74 -22.38
N GLY A 256 -14.36 -13.29 -23.61
CA GLY A 256 -14.45 -11.89 -24.01
C GLY A 256 -15.84 -11.54 -24.52
N ILE A 257 -16.38 -10.39 -24.12
CA ILE A 257 -17.67 -9.87 -24.61
C ILE A 257 -17.46 -8.45 -25.10
N ALA A 258 -17.83 -8.18 -26.34
CA ALA A 258 -17.80 -6.85 -26.92
C ALA A 258 -19.06 -6.57 -27.75
N TYR A 259 -19.50 -5.32 -27.77
CA TYR A 259 -20.72 -4.94 -28.46
C TYR A 259 -20.63 -3.55 -29.10
N ILE A 260 -21.38 -3.37 -30.20
CA ILE A 260 -21.46 -2.13 -30.97
C ILE A 260 -22.93 -1.80 -31.18
N TYR A 261 -23.27 -0.51 -31.00
CA TYR A 261 -24.54 0.06 -31.43
C TYR A 261 -24.30 1.00 -32.62
N CYS A 262 -24.48 0.52 -33.87
CA CYS A 262 -24.43 1.38 -35.06
C CYS A 262 -25.54 2.44 -34.97
N ASN A 263 -25.28 3.64 -35.45
CA ASN A 263 -26.22 4.76 -35.44
C ASN A 263 -25.92 5.72 -36.59
N PHE A 264 -26.84 5.82 -37.54
CA PHE A 264 -26.66 6.63 -38.75
C PHE A 264 -26.42 8.13 -38.48
N ARG A 265 -26.68 8.63 -37.26
CA ARG A 265 -26.45 10.03 -36.86
C ARG A 265 -25.04 10.29 -36.31
N ARG A 266 -24.25 9.24 -36.03
CA ARG A 266 -22.89 9.35 -35.47
C ARG A 266 -21.84 8.88 -36.47
N GLN A 267 -22.03 9.21 -37.75
CA GLN A 267 -21.17 8.73 -38.83
C GLN A 267 -19.69 9.13 -38.64
N ASP A 268 -19.44 10.31 -38.08
CA ASP A 268 -18.10 10.80 -37.78
C ASP A 268 -17.37 9.98 -36.70
N GLU A 269 -18.11 9.21 -35.89
CA GLU A 269 -17.63 8.37 -34.79
C GLU A 269 -17.75 6.86 -35.09
N GLN A 270 -18.18 6.49 -36.31
CA GLN A 270 -18.46 5.12 -36.72
C GLN A 270 -17.72 4.74 -38.01
N LYS A 271 -16.51 5.28 -38.17
CA LYS A 271 -15.57 4.77 -39.17
C LYS A 271 -15.12 3.38 -38.74
N VAL A 272 -14.66 2.60 -39.72
CA VAL A 272 -14.19 1.22 -39.51
C VAL A 272 -13.15 1.15 -38.40
N GLU A 273 -12.22 2.11 -38.37
CA GLU A 273 -11.18 2.24 -37.37
C GLU A 273 -11.76 2.43 -35.96
N ASP A 274 -12.77 3.28 -35.80
CA ASP A 274 -13.38 3.58 -34.50
C ASP A 274 -14.18 2.38 -33.96
N LEU A 275 -14.83 1.62 -34.85
CA LEU A 275 -15.55 0.39 -34.50
C LEU A 275 -14.58 -0.69 -34.00
N PHE A 276 -13.48 -0.95 -34.71
CA PHE A 276 -12.47 -1.92 -34.26
C PHE A 276 -11.73 -1.47 -33.02
N ALA A 277 -11.41 -0.18 -32.91
CA ALA A 277 -10.83 0.38 -31.70
C ALA A 277 -11.76 0.19 -30.49
N SER A 278 -13.08 0.30 -30.68
CA SER A 278 -14.07 0.05 -29.63
C SER A 278 -14.11 -1.42 -29.21
N LEU A 279 -14.08 -2.36 -30.17
CA LEU A 279 -14.00 -3.79 -29.86
C LEU A 279 -12.71 -4.12 -29.11
N LEU A 280 -11.58 -3.62 -29.58
CA LEU A 280 -10.27 -3.82 -28.96
C LEU A 280 -10.24 -3.26 -27.54
N LYS A 281 -10.78 -2.06 -27.33
CA LYS A 281 -10.91 -1.44 -26.00
C LYS A 281 -11.75 -2.30 -25.05
N GLN A 282 -12.94 -2.74 -25.48
CA GLN A 282 -13.84 -3.55 -24.65
C GLN A 282 -13.20 -4.89 -24.26
N LEU A 283 -12.55 -5.58 -25.22
CA LEU A 283 -11.85 -6.82 -24.94
C LEU A 283 -10.60 -6.60 -24.06
N ALA A 284 -9.90 -5.48 -24.20
CA ALA A 284 -8.75 -5.19 -23.36
C ALA A 284 -9.17 -4.90 -21.91
N GLN A 285 -10.29 -4.20 -21.72
CA GLN A 285 -10.88 -3.92 -20.40
C GLN A 285 -11.34 -5.17 -19.65
N GLY A 286 -11.65 -6.26 -20.36
CA GLY A 286 -12.01 -7.54 -19.75
C GLY A 286 -10.82 -8.27 -19.07
N ARG A 287 -9.58 -7.88 -19.38
CA ARG A 287 -8.36 -8.53 -18.86
C ARG A 287 -7.95 -7.97 -17.50
N SER A 288 -7.14 -8.74 -16.77
CA SER A 288 -6.59 -8.32 -15.47
C SER A 288 -5.48 -7.27 -15.58
N SER A 289 -4.89 -7.13 -16.76
CA SER A 289 -3.82 -6.19 -17.08
C SER A 289 -3.90 -5.88 -18.57
N LEU A 290 -3.42 -4.71 -18.96
CA LEU A 290 -3.43 -4.29 -20.35
C LEU A 290 -2.58 -5.24 -21.23
N PRO A 291 -3.16 -5.82 -22.31
CA PRO A 291 -2.45 -6.75 -23.18
C PRO A 291 -1.25 -6.14 -23.90
N ASP A 292 -0.22 -6.95 -24.15
CA ASP A 292 1.02 -6.50 -24.81
C ASP A 292 0.76 -6.03 -26.26
N SER A 293 -0.23 -6.60 -26.94
CA SER A 293 -0.66 -6.15 -28.27
C SER A 293 -1.15 -4.71 -28.25
N VAL A 294 -1.89 -4.31 -27.21
CA VAL A 294 -2.40 -2.94 -27.05
C VAL A 294 -1.31 -1.98 -26.60
N LYS A 295 -0.44 -2.39 -25.67
CA LYS A 295 0.73 -1.60 -25.25
C LYS A 295 1.65 -1.29 -26.43
N SER A 296 2.01 -2.32 -27.20
CA SER A 296 2.89 -2.19 -28.37
C SER A 296 2.26 -1.29 -29.44
N LEU A 297 0.95 -1.42 -29.68
CA LEU A 297 0.21 -0.54 -30.58
C LEU A 297 0.28 0.91 -30.11
N HIS A 298 0.05 1.15 -28.82
CA HIS A 298 0.14 2.49 -28.24
C HIS A 298 1.53 3.10 -28.37
N ASP A 299 2.59 2.36 -28.00
CA ASP A 299 3.95 2.89 -28.01
C ASP A 299 4.43 3.24 -29.42
N ASN A 300 4.05 2.44 -30.42
CA ASN A 300 4.39 2.65 -31.83
C ASN A 300 3.78 3.93 -32.42
N TYR A 301 2.63 4.37 -31.92
CA TYR A 301 1.84 5.46 -32.48
C TYR A 301 1.81 6.73 -31.61
N LYS A 302 1.97 6.59 -30.28
CA LYS A 302 2.08 7.72 -29.35
C LYS A 302 3.27 8.61 -29.67
N ALA A 303 4.45 8.02 -29.94
CA ALA A 303 5.66 8.78 -30.29
C ALA A 303 5.47 9.60 -31.59
N LYS A 304 4.70 9.05 -32.55
CA LYS A 304 4.41 9.67 -33.85
C LYS A 304 3.29 10.72 -33.76
N ARG A 305 2.54 10.76 -32.65
CA ARG A 305 1.34 11.58 -32.46
C ARG A 305 0.28 11.34 -33.56
N THR A 306 0.17 10.10 -34.04
CA THR A 306 -0.82 9.69 -35.05
C THR A 306 -1.73 8.61 -34.49
N ARG A 307 -2.92 8.45 -35.09
CA ARG A 307 -3.77 7.30 -34.80
C ARG A 307 -3.28 6.05 -35.54
N PRO A 308 -3.43 4.85 -34.95
CA PRO A 308 -3.14 3.62 -35.67
C PRO A 308 -4.12 3.43 -36.85
N PRO A 309 -3.65 2.94 -37.99
CA PRO A 309 -4.52 2.56 -39.10
C PRO A 309 -5.35 1.33 -38.75
N SER A 310 -6.47 1.11 -39.45
CA SER A 310 -7.38 -0.03 -39.22
C SER A 310 -6.64 -1.36 -39.20
N ALA A 311 -5.77 -1.62 -40.18
CA ALA A 311 -5.01 -2.87 -40.28
C ALA A 311 -4.23 -3.23 -38.99
N ASP A 312 -3.59 -2.24 -38.35
CA ASP A 312 -2.81 -2.47 -37.13
C ASP A 312 -3.71 -2.70 -35.91
N ILE A 313 -4.87 -2.01 -35.85
CA ILE A 313 -5.89 -2.26 -34.84
C ILE A 313 -6.44 -3.68 -35.00
N SER A 314 -6.71 -4.11 -36.23
CA SER A 314 -7.20 -5.45 -36.54
C SER A 314 -6.20 -6.54 -36.11
N VAL A 315 -4.90 -6.35 -36.36
CA VAL A 315 -3.86 -7.28 -35.88
C VAL A 315 -3.79 -7.35 -34.36
N ALA A 316 -3.90 -6.21 -33.67
CA ALA A 316 -3.94 -6.18 -32.21
C ALA A 316 -5.21 -6.87 -31.66
N LEU A 317 -6.35 -6.65 -32.31
CA LEU A 317 -7.63 -7.28 -32.00
C LEU A 317 -7.60 -8.80 -32.21
N GLN A 318 -7.00 -9.28 -33.30
CA GLN A 318 -6.79 -10.72 -33.53
C GLN A 318 -5.93 -11.35 -32.46
N SER A 319 -4.78 -10.72 -32.18
CA SER A 319 -3.85 -11.19 -31.14
C SER A 319 -4.56 -11.30 -29.80
N LEU A 320 -5.32 -10.26 -29.39
CA LEU A 320 -6.05 -10.26 -28.13
C LEU A 320 -7.19 -11.28 -28.10
N ALA A 321 -7.96 -11.39 -29.18
CA ALA A 321 -9.05 -12.36 -29.28
C ALA A 321 -8.55 -13.80 -29.13
N ALA A 322 -7.35 -14.11 -29.64
CA ALA A 322 -6.71 -15.41 -29.49
C ALA A 322 -6.26 -15.73 -28.05
N GLU A 323 -6.18 -14.73 -27.16
CA GLU A 323 -5.88 -14.96 -25.73
C GLU A 323 -7.13 -15.33 -24.90
N TYR A 324 -8.31 -15.24 -25.50
CA TYR A 324 -9.58 -15.68 -24.92
C TYR A 324 -9.91 -17.09 -25.42
N SER A 325 -10.50 -17.93 -24.56
CA SER A 325 -11.05 -19.22 -25.00
C SER A 325 -12.31 -19.03 -25.84
N ARG A 326 -13.02 -17.92 -25.63
CA ARG A 326 -14.24 -17.58 -26.36
C ARG A 326 -14.42 -16.07 -26.45
N VAL A 327 -14.91 -15.58 -27.60
CA VAL A 327 -15.27 -14.18 -27.77
C VAL A 327 -16.65 -14.06 -28.37
N PHE A 328 -17.53 -13.29 -27.71
CA PHE A 328 -18.82 -12.88 -28.25
C PHE A 328 -18.74 -11.43 -28.74
N ILE A 329 -19.09 -11.22 -30.01
CA ILE A 329 -19.20 -9.90 -30.61
C ILE A 329 -20.65 -9.68 -31.05
N ILE A 330 -21.27 -8.62 -30.54
CA ILE A 330 -22.67 -8.29 -30.79
C ILE A 330 -22.73 -6.95 -31.52
N VAL A 331 -23.43 -6.90 -32.66
CA VAL A 331 -23.54 -5.68 -33.46
C VAL A 331 -25.00 -5.37 -33.72
N ASP A 332 -25.48 -4.26 -33.16
CA ASP A 332 -26.82 -3.75 -33.41
C ASP A 332 -26.86 -2.81 -34.62
N ALA A 333 -27.98 -2.82 -35.33
CA ALA A 333 -28.29 -1.89 -36.43
C ALA A 333 -27.19 -1.81 -37.51
N LEU A 334 -26.60 -2.95 -37.89
CA LEU A 334 -25.52 -3.04 -38.88
C LEU A 334 -25.86 -2.34 -40.23
N ASP A 335 -27.14 -2.24 -40.57
CA ASP A 335 -27.63 -1.51 -41.75
C ASP A 335 -27.45 0.01 -41.66
N GLU A 336 -27.30 0.57 -40.46
CA GLU A 336 -27.04 1.98 -40.21
C GLU A 336 -25.55 2.35 -40.29
N CYS A 337 -24.66 1.36 -40.33
CA CYS A 337 -23.24 1.58 -40.56
C CYS A 337 -23.02 2.01 -42.03
N GLN A 338 -22.35 3.15 -42.25
CA GLN A 338 -22.27 3.83 -43.56
C GLN A 338 -21.93 2.88 -44.72
N ALA A 339 -22.84 2.79 -45.70
CA ALA A 339 -22.64 1.94 -46.87
C ALA A 339 -21.74 2.58 -47.94
N SER A 340 -21.60 3.91 -47.97
CA SER A 340 -20.89 4.64 -49.03
C SER A 340 -19.39 4.33 -49.11
N ASP A 341 -18.77 3.97 -47.97
CA ASP A 341 -17.32 3.85 -47.85
C ASP A 341 -16.86 2.37 -47.75
N GLY A 342 -17.79 1.43 -47.97
CA GLY A 342 -17.56 0.00 -47.78
C GLY A 342 -17.34 -0.40 -46.31
N CYS A 343 -17.64 0.49 -45.36
CA CYS A 343 -17.42 0.27 -43.92
C CYS A 343 -18.07 -1.03 -43.43
N ARG A 344 -19.36 -1.22 -43.76
CA ARG A 344 -20.09 -2.45 -43.41
C ARG A 344 -19.43 -3.73 -43.94
N MET A 345 -18.93 -3.70 -45.18
CA MET A 345 -18.29 -4.86 -45.80
C MET A 345 -16.94 -5.16 -45.15
N LYS A 346 -16.14 -4.13 -44.84
CA LYS A 346 -14.88 -4.26 -44.12
C LYS A 346 -15.09 -4.81 -42.71
N LEU A 347 -16.05 -4.25 -41.97
CA LEU A 347 -16.43 -4.71 -40.64
C LEU A 347 -16.78 -6.21 -40.66
N LEU A 348 -17.69 -6.61 -41.55
CA LEU A 348 -18.09 -8.02 -41.67
C LEU A 348 -16.93 -8.92 -42.09
N SER A 349 -16.14 -8.50 -43.08
CA SER A 349 -14.99 -9.28 -43.56
C SER A 349 -14.00 -9.58 -42.44
N GLU A 350 -13.70 -8.59 -41.59
CA GLU A 350 -12.78 -8.79 -40.47
C GLU A 350 -13.41 -9.60 -39.34
N LEU A 351 -14.68 -9.34 -38.99
CA LEU A 351 -15.38 -10.13 -37.97
C LEU A 351 -15.43 -11.62 -38.34
N PHE A 352 -15.67 -11.95 -39.61
CA PHE A 352 -15.64 -13.33 -40.09
C PHE A 352 -14.22 -13.89 -40.17
N SER A 353 -13.19 -13.05 -40.41
CA SER A 353 -11.80 -13.50 -40.31
C SER A 353 -11.43 -13.94 -38.89
N PHE A 354 -12.01 -13.33 -37.85
CA PHE A 354 -11.81 -13.76 -36.46
C PHE A 354 -12.38 -15.16 -36.21
N GLN A 355 -13.52 -15.50 -36.81
CA GLN A 355 -14.10 -16.84 -36.68
C GLN A 355 -13.24 -17.92 -37.34
N ALA A 356 -12.49 -17.59 -38.40
CA ALA A 356 -11.65 -18.55 -39.11
C ALA A 356 -10.36 -18.92 -38.34
N ASN A 357 -9.77 -17.96 -37.61
CA ASN A 357 -8.40 -18.05 -37.07
C ASN A 357 -8.29 -18.48 -35.61
N VAL A 358 -9.41 -18.71 -34.90
CA VAL A 358 -9.39 -19.31 -33.55
C VAL A 358 -9.41 -20.83 -33.74
N GLU A 359 -8.23 -21.47 -33.67
CA GLU A 359 -8.06 -22.93 -33.66
C GLU A 359 -8.03 -23.50 -32.24
#